data_AF-A0AA41Z3U5-F1
#
_entry.id   AF-A0AA41Z3U5-F1
#
_cell.length_a   1.000
_cell.length_b   1.000
_cell.length_c   1.000
_cell.angle_alpha   90.00
_cell.angle_beta   90.00
_cell.angle_gamma   90.00
#
_symmetry.space_group_name_H-M   'P 1'
#
loop_
_entity.id
_entity.type
_entity.pdbx_description
1 polymer ?
#
loop_
_entity_poly.entity_id
_entity_poly.type
_entity_poly.pdbx_seq_one_letter_code
_entity_poly.pdbx_strand_id
1 'polypeptide(L)'
;MSNTPNLQLPFLDANQNQKHVTHNAALSILDVLVNPKVESNALSTPPGSPGDGLCWIVGAGGTGVWAGKDLQIAAWQDGAWVFYLPRTGLIAFAGNLGVSLVWTGSAWTALAPGANPAAAFVQALIFG
;
A
#
# COMPACT_ATOMS: atom_id res chain seq x y z
N MET A 1 10.99 20.12 -13.84
CA MET A 1 10.17 19.68 -12.70
C MET A 1 9.95 18.19 -12.82
N SER A 2 10.27 17.43 -11.77
CA SER A 2 9.95 16.01 -11.66
C SER A 2 8.58 15.82 -11.02
N ASN A 3 7.91 14.69 -11.28
CA ASN A 3 6.60 14.35 -10.73
C ASN A 3 6.71 13.09 -9.86
N THR A 4 5.73 12.87 -9.00
CA THR A 4 5.55 11.58 -8.32
C THR A 4 5.24 10.47 -9.33
N PRO A 5 5.70 9.23 -9.10
CA PRO A 5 5.64 8.17 -10.10
C PRO A 5 4.21 7.68 -10.40
N ASN A 6 3.31 7.58 -9.40
CA ASN A 6 1.99 6.99 -9.60
C ASN A 6 0.91 8.02 -9.98
N LEU A 7 0.79 9.09 -9.18
CA LEU A 7 -0.24 10.12 -9.32
C LEU A 7 0.17 11.29 -10.22
N GLN A 8 1.43 11.33 -10.67
CA GLN A 8 1.97 12.39 -11.51
C GLN A 8 1.83 13.79 -10.89
N LEU A 9 1.96 13.88 -9.56
CA LEU A 9 1.89 15.14 -8.84
C LEU A 9 3.23 15.89 -8.99
N PRO A 10 3.22 17.17 -9.37
CA PRO A 10 4.46 17.93 -9.55
C PRO A 10 5.15 18.21 -8.22
N PHE A 11 6.45 17.94 -8.15
CA PHE A 11 7.26 18.35 -7.00
C PHE A 11 7.56 19.85 -7.03
N LEU A 12 7.73 20.43 -5.84
CA LEU A 12 8.25 21.79 -5.71
C LEU A 12 9.75 21.81 -6.00
N ASP A 13 10.18 22.78 -6.81
CA ASP A 13 11.60 23.03 -7.07
C ASP A 13 12.33 23.52 -5.80
N ALA A 14 13.64 23.26 -5.75
CA ALA A 14 14.50 23.69 -4.66
C ALA A 14 14.54 25.23 -4.50
N ASN A 15 15.08 25.72 -3.37
CA ASN A 15 15.27 27.14 -3.04
C ASN A 15 14.01 27.97 -2.69
N GLN A 16 12.86 27.34 -2.46
CA GLN A 16 11.66 27.98 -1.88
C GLN A 16 11.66 27.95 -0.34
N ASN A 17 12.71 28.48 0.30
CA ASN A 17 12.86 28.49 1.77
C ASN A 17 12.76 27.10 2.43
N GLN A 18 13.39 26.08 1.80
CA GLN A 18 13.38 24.67 2.23
C GLN A 18 12.01 23.99 2.40
N LYS A 19 10.89 24.66 2.09
CA LYS A 19 9.55 24.05 2.14
C LYS A 19 9.39 22.87 1.18
N HIS A 20 10.15 22.86 0.09
CA HIS A 20 10.18 21.76 -0.87
C HIS A 20 10.53 20.42 -0.21
N VAL A 21 11.39 20.40 0.81
CA VAL A 21 11.81 19.15 1.47
C VAL A 21 10.61 18.48 2.15
N THR A 22 9.94 19.18 3.05
CA THR A 22 8.81 18.61 3.82
C THR A 22 7.58 18.40 2.95
N HIS A 23 7.32 19.30 2.00
CA HIS A 23 6.19 19.17 1.09
C HIS A 23 6.36 18.01 0.11
N ASN A 24 7.52 17.87 -0.53
CA ASN A 24 7.77 16.77 -1.46
C ASN A 24 7.73 15.42 -0.74
N ALA A 25 8.23 15.34 0.50
CA ALA A 25 8.08 14.13 1.32
C ALA A 25 6.60 13.77 1.56
N ALA A 26 5.74 14.76 1.82
CA ALA A 26 4.30 14.52 1.96
C ALA A 26 3.65 14.07 0.64
N LEU A 27 4.09 14.63 -0.50
CA LEU A 27 3.63 14.20 -1.83
C LEU A 27 4.01 12.75 -2.13
N SER A 28 5.24 12.33 -1.81
CA SER A 28 5.67 10.94 -1.98
C SER A 28 4.85 9.96 -1.13
N ILE A 29 4.46 10.36 0.09
CA ILE A 29 3.56 9.55 0.93
C ILE A 29 2.16 9.44 0.30
N LEU A 30 1.61 10.54 -0.19
CA LEU A 30 0.29 10.56 -0.84
C LEU A 30 0.29 9.73 -2.12
N ASP A 31 1.37 9.76 -2.89
CA ASP A 31 1.51 9.02 -4.13
C ASP A 31 1.27 7.51 -3.95
N VAL A 32 1.75 6.96 -2.82
CA VAL A 32 1.57 5.54 -2.50
C VAL A 32 0.25 5.26 -1.77
N LEU A 33 -0.14 6.11 -0.82
CA LEU A 33 -1.23 5.78 0.11
C LEU A 33 -2.63 6.18 -0.37
N VAL A 34 -2.77 7.07 -1.35
CA VAL A 34 -4.10 7.51 -1.84
C VAL A 34 -4.80 6.41 -2.64
N ASN A 35 -4.07 5.71 -3.51
CA ASN A 35 -4.58 4.58 -4.28
C ASN A 35 -3.52 3.46 -4.33
N PRO A 36 -3.28 2.76 -3.21
CA PRO A 36 -2.21 1.78 -3.14
C PRO A 36 -2.46 0.64 -4.14
N LYS A 37 -1.57 0.49 -5.11
CA LYS A 37 -1.54 -0.66 -6.03
C LYS A 37 -0.33 -1.51 -5.69
N VAL A 38 -0.56 -2.61 -4.99
CA VAL A 38 0.50 -3.52 -4.57
C VAL A 38 0.71 -4.60 -5.62
N GLU A 39 1.96 -4.87 -5.98
CA GLU A 39 2.31 -5.88 -6.98
C GLU A 39 2.10 -7.30 -6.44
N SER A 40 2.39 -7.54 -5.15
CA SER A 40 2.07 -8.79 -4.46
C SER A 40 1.69 -8.54 -3.00
N ASN A 41 0.85 -9.42 -2.45
CA ASN A 41 0.39 -9.36 -1.07
C ASN A 41 1.08 -10.34 -0.11
N ALA A 42 1.90 -11.25 -0.64
CA ALA A 42 2.43 -12.40 0.11
C ALA A 42 3.94 -12.64 -0.10
N LEU A 43 4.64 -11.70 -0.74
CA LEU A 43 6.08 -11.84 -0.97
C LEU A 43 6.83 -11.52 0.33
N SER A 44 7.74 -12.40 0.76
CA SER A 44 8.55 -12.22 1.97
C SER A 44 10.00 -11.78 1.68
N THR A 45 10.44 -11.88 0.43
CA THR A 45 11.78 -11.46 0.01
C THR A 45 11.68 -10.23 -0.90
N PRO A 46 12.36 -9.12 -0.58
CA PRO A 46 12.34 -7.92 -1.41
C PRO A 46 12.83 -8.23 -2.84
N PRO A 47 12.16 -7.71 -3.87
CA PRO A 47 12.68 -7.72 -5.24
C PRO A 47 14.06 -7.04 -5.31
N GLY A 48 14.97 -7.57 -6.13
CA GLY A 48 16.33 -7.04 -6.24
C GLY A 48 16.45 -5.73 -7.03
N SER A 49 15.51 -5.47 -7.96
CA SER A 49 15.51 -4.27 -8.81
C SER A 49 14.07 -3.77 -9.06
N PRO A 50 13.36 -3.32 -8.03
CA PRO A 50 12.03 -2.74 -8.17
C PRO A 50 12.07 -1.42 -8.95
N GLY A 51 11.02 -1.18 -9.75
CA GLY A 51 10.79 0.13 -10.37
C GLY A 51 10.30 1.16 -9.33
N ASP A 52 10.59 2.43 -9.57
CA ASP A 52 10.13 3.53 -8.71
C ASP A 52 8.60 3.61 -8.66
N GLY A 53 8.06 3.88 -7.46
CA GLY A 53 6.61 3.94 -7.22
C GLY A 53 5.92 2.58 -7.02
N LEU A 54 6.60 1.46 -7.31
CA LEU A 54 6.04 0.13 -7.05
C LEU A 54 5.98 -0.16 -5.54
N CYS A 55 4.95 -0.90 -5.13
CA CYS A 55 4.81 -1.30 -3.74
C CYS A 55 4.30 -2.74 -3.58
N TRP A 56 4.48 -3.30 -2.38
CA TRP A 56 4.13 -4.66 -1.99
C TRP A 56 3.55 -4.65 -0.59
N ILE A 57 2.73 -5.64 -0.25
CA ILE A 57 2.49 -5.98 1.16
C ILE A 57 3.53 -7.02 1.53
N VAL A 58 4.27 -6.75 2.60
CA VAL A 58 5.28 -7.68 3.13
C VAL A 58 4.56 -8.91 3.67
N GLY A 59 4.84 -10.07 3.09
CA GLY A 59 4.36 -11.35 3.58
C GLY A 59 4.93 -11.67 4.96
N ALA A 60 4.29 -12.59 5.69
CA ALA A 60 4.77 -13.03 6.99
C ALA A 60 6.20 -13.60 6.89
N GLY A 61 7.06 -13.26 7.86
CA GLY A 61 8.45 -13.70 7.87
C GLY A 61 9.31 -12.96 6.83
N GLY A 62 9.10 -11.65 6.66
CA GLY A 62 9.90 -10.82 5.78
C GLY A 62 11.42 -11.01 6.01
N THR A 63 12.21 -10.96 4.94
CA THR A 63 13.67 -11.18 4.98
C THR A 63 14.47 -9.94 4.59
N GLY A 64 15.75 -9.91 4.96
CA GLY A 64 16.64 -8.79 4.64
C GLY A 64 16.08 -7.47 5.18
N VAL A 65 15.97 -6.47 4.30
CA VAL A 65 15.40 -5.15 4.64
C VAL A 65 13.92 -5.18 5.00
N TRP A 66 13.20 -6.26 4.66
CA TRP A 66 11.79 -6.45 5.02
C TRP A 66 11.60 -7.15 6.39
N ALA A 67 12.68 -7.56 7.06
CA ALA A 67 12.60 -8.23 8.35
C ALA A 67 11.88 -7.37 9.41
N GLY A 68 10.87 -7.97 10.06
CA GLY A 68 10.05 -7.29 11.07
C GLY A 68 9.07 -6.25 10.51
N LYS A 69 8.86 -6.23 9.18
CA LYS A 69 7.92 -5.33 8.49
C LYS A 69 6.69 -6.06 7.97
N ASP A 70 6.41 -7.25 8.48
CA ASP A 70 5.27 -8.09 8.12
C ASP A 70 3.96 -7.27 8.07
N LEU A 71 3.17 -7.52 7.02
CA LEU A 71 1.88 -6.88 6.72
C LEU A 71 1.91 -5.37 6.43
N GLN A 72 3.09 -4.72 6.50
CA GLN A 72 3.25 -3.33 6.09
C GLN A 72 3.27 -3.20 4.56
N ILE A 73 2.95 -1.99 4.08
CA ILE A 73 3.17 -1.63 2.68
C ILE A 73 4.63 -1.22 2.54
N ALA A 74 5.39 -2.00 1.77
CA ALA A 74 6.75 -1.67 1.36
C ALA A 74 6.72 -1.04 -0.03
N ALA A 75 7.12 0.22 -0.15
CA ALA A 75 7.19 0.96 -1.40
C ALA A 75 8.66 1.25 -1.77
N TRP A 76 8.98 1.18 -3.05
CA TRP A 76 10.26 1.62 -3.56
C TRP A 76 10.14 3.05 -4.06
N GLN A 77 10.86 3.97 -3.42
CA GLN A 77 10.82 5.40 -3.70
C GLN A 77 12.22 5.98 -3.68
N ASP A 78 12.61 6.68 -4.74
CA ASP A 78 13.89 7.39 -4.84
C ASP A 78 15.10 6.49 -4.51
N GLY A 79 15.05 5.23 -4.98
CA GLY A 79 16.11 4.25 -4.76
C GLY A 79 16.18 3.65 -3.35
N ALA A 80 15.15 3.83 -2.53
CA ALA A 80 15.08 3.27 -1.18
C ALA A 80 13.74 2.60 -0.86
N TRP A 81 13.77 1.64 0.09
CA TRP A 81 12.57 1.06 0.66
C TRP A 81 11.97 1.98 1.72
N VAL A 82 10.70 2.33 1.54
CA VAL A 82 9.90 3.07 2.52
C VAL A 82 8.75 2.17 2.98
N PHE A 83 8.51 2.10 4.28
CA PHE A 83 7.50 1.24 4.87
C PHE A 83 6.39 2.05 5.51
N TYR A 84 5.15 1.65 5.26
CA TYR A 84 3.96 2.27 5.82
C TYR A 84 3.14 1.28 6.61
N LEU A 85 2.84 1.63 7.86
CA LEU A 85 1.90 0.89 8.68
C LEU A 85 0.48 1.16 8.17
N PRO A 86 -0.28 0.13 7.74
CA PRO A 86 -1.64 0.35 7.27
C PRO A 86 -2.57 0.76 8.42
N ARG A 87 -3.45 1.73 8.15
CA ARG A 87 -4.53 2.12 9.05
C ARG A 87 -5.76 1.25 8.79
N THR A 88 -6.50 0.85 9.84
CA THR A 88 -7.76 0.11 9.67
C THR A 88 -8.67 0.80 8.67
N GLY A 89 -9.22 0.02 7.73
CA GLY A 89 -10.04 0.51 6.62
C GLY A 89 -9.25 0.95 5.39
N LEU A 90 -7.92 0.93 5.40
CA LEU A 90 -7.12 1.16 4.20
C LEU A 90 -7.43 0.08 3.16
N ILE A 91 -7.66 0.51 1.92
CA ILE A 91 -7.90 -0.37 0.79
C ILE A 91 -6.69 -0.31 -0.14
N ALA A 92 -6.20 -1.47 -0.57
CA ALA A 92 -5.13 -1.59 -1.56
C ALA A 92 -5.56 -2.56 -2.65
N PHE A 93 -5.27 -2.23 -3.92
CA PHE A 93 -5.49 -3.15 -5.03
C PHE A 93 -4.30 -4.09 -5.16
N ALA A 94 -4.52 -5.40 -5.05
CA ALA A 94 -3.50 -6.42 -5.21
C ALA A 94 -3.42 -6.88 -6.67
N GLY A 95 -2.41 -6.39 -7.39
CA GLY A 95 -2.20 -6.66 -8.81
C GLY A 95 -2.06 -8.16 -9.14
N ASN A 96 -1.37 -8.92 -8.29
CA ASN A 96 -1.23 -10.37 -8.47
C ASN A 96 -2.54 -11.16 -8.32
N LEU A 97 -3.53 -10.62 -7.61
CA LEU A 97 -4.82 -11.27 -7.38
C LEU A 97 -5.95 -10.68 -8.22
N GLY A 98 -5.79 -9.46 -8.74
CA GLY A 98 -6.86 -8.72 -9.41
C GLY A 98 -8.01 -8.30 -8.49
N VAL A 99 -7.78 -8.23 -7.18
CA VAL A 99 -8.81 -7.88 -6.18
C VAL A 99 -8.36 -6.75 -5.28
N SER A 100 -9.32 -6.03 -4.69
CA SER A 100 -9.04 -5.09 -3.61
C SER A 100 -8.95 -5.82 -2.29
N LEU A 101 -7.95 -5.48 -1.48
CA LEU A 101 -7.79 -5.94 -0.10
C LEU A 101 -8.08 -4.77 0.85
N VAL A 102 -8.69 -5.07 1.99
CA VAL A 102 -8.91 -4.11 3.08
C VAL A 102 -8.12 -4.53 4.31
N TRP A 103 -7.47 -3.57 4.97
CA TRP A 103 -6.80 -3.81 6.23
C TRP A 103 -7.79 -3.75 7.40
N THR A 104 -7.90 -4.83 8.17
CA THR A 104 -8.82 -4.96 9.30
C THR A 104 -8.29 -4.34 10.60
N GLY A 105 -7.02 -3.95 10.64
CA GLY A 105 -6.28 -3.64 11.87
C GLY A 105 -5.29 -4.72 12.28
N SER A 106 -5.46 -5.95 11.78
CA SER A 106 -4.57 -7.08 12.05
C SER A 106 -4.27 -7.96 10.84
N ALA A 107 -5.08 -7.90 9.78
CA ALA A 107 -4.89 -8.67 8.57
C ALA A 107 -5.40 -7.94 7.33
N TRP A 108 -4.84 -8.30 6.17
CA TRP A 108 -5.38 -7.93 4.86
C TRP A 108 -6.41 -8.96 4.42
N THR A 109 -7.63 -8.54 4.10
CA THR A 109 -8.71 -9.43 3.66
C THR A 109 -9.28 -8.96 2.33
N ALA A 110 -9.78 -9.88 1.50
CA ALA A 110 -10.39 -9.50 0.23
C ALA A 110 -11.67 -8.69 0.46
N LEU A 111 -11.81 -7.58 -0.27
CA LEU A 111 -13.03 -6.79 -0.31
C LEU A 111 -14.04 -7.53 -1.20
N ALA A 112 -14.95 -8.29 -0.58
CA ALA A 112 -15.94 -9.08 -1.30
C ALA A 112 -16.96 -8.16 -2.00
N PRO A 113 -17.20 -8.32 -3.32
CA PRO A 113 -18.29 -7.64 -3.99
C PRO A 113 -19.63 -8.19 -3.48
N GLY A 114 -20.50 -7.30 -2.96
CA GLY A 114 -21.89 -7.67 -2.66
C GLY A 114 -22.19 -8.11 -1.22
N ALA A 115 -21.38 -7.72 -0.22
CA ALA A 115 -21.86 -7.70 1.16
C ALA A 115 -22.93 -6.60 1.32
N ASN A 116 -24.13 -6.87 0.80
CA ASN A 116 -25.31 -6.19 1.28
C ASN A 116 -25.32 -6.43 2.80
N PRO A 117 -25.31 -5.40 3.66
CA PRO A 117 -25.42 -5.62 5.10
C PRO A 117 -26.65 -6.46 5.40
N ALA A 118 -27.66 -6.47 4.51
CA ALA A 118 -28.83 -7.32 4.61
C ALA A 118 -28.70 -8.80 4.25
N ALA A 119 -27.65 -9.20 3.54
CA ALA A 119 -27.40 -10.61 3.24
C ALA A 119 -26.70 -11.34 4.39
N ALA A 120 -25.98 -10.61 5.25
CA ALA A 120 -25.27 -11.19 6.40
C ALA A 120 -26.22 -11.78 7.45
N PHE A 121 -27.43 -11.22 7.63
CA PHE A 121 -28.43 -11.78 8.55
C PHE A 121 -29.13 -13.04 8.01
N VAL A 122 -29.19 -13.20 6.69
CA VAL A 122 -29.84 -14.35 6.06
C VAL A 122 -28.94 -15.60 6.11
N GLN A 123 -27.62 -15.44 6.02
CA GLN A 123 -26.69 -16.58 6.13
C GLN A 123 -26.58 -17.15 7.54
N ALA A 124 -26.80 -16.34 8.59
CA ALA A 124 -26.78 -16.79 9.98
C ALA A 124 -28.05 -17.55 10.41
N LEU A 125 -29.17 -17.40 9.67
CA LEU A 125 -30.46 -18.04 9.98
C LEU A 125 -30.75 -19.31 9.14
N ILE A 126 -29.95 -19.58 8.10
CA ILE A 126 -30.15 -20.76 7.22
C ILE A 126 -29.27 -21.96 7.64
N PHE A 127 -28.28 -21.74 8.51
CA PHE A 127 -27.38 -22.79 9.03
C PHE A 127 -27.40 -22.92 10.56
N GLY A 128 -28.49 -22.50 11.22
CA GLY A 128 -28.74 -22.69 12.65
C GLY A 128 -29.81 -23.75 12.91
#